data_AF-A0A9E2N5I3-F1
#
_entry.id   AF-A0A9E2N5I3-F1
#
_cell.length_a   1.000
_cell.length_b   1.000
_cell.length_c   1.000
_cell.angle_alpha   90.00
_cell.angle_beta   90.00
_cell.angle_gamma   90.00
#
_symmetry.space_group_name_H-M   'P 1'
#
loop_
_entity.id
_entity.type
_entity.pdbx_description
1 polymer ?
#
loop_
_entity_poly.entity_id
_entity_poly.type
_entity_poly.pdbx_seq_one_letter_code
_entity_poly.pdbx_strand_id
1 'polypeptide(L)' 'MNREDLKQKVFDMVALSHKKLKPGDLAKTLARSLGVDKKEVKAAIAELTEEGRLIYTYAGHSWLEVPAEPE' A
#
# COMPACT_ATOMS: atom_id res chain seq x y z
N MET A 1 0.84 3.83 16.45
CA MET A 1 0.35 4.46 15.20
C MET A 1 -1.08 3.98 14.98
N ASN A 2 -2.01 4.86 14.61
CA ASN A 2 -3.39 4.44 14.34
C ASN A 2 -3.48 3.74 12.98
N ARG A 3 -4.46 2.84 12.83
CA ARG A 3 -4.65 2.06 11.61
C ARG A 3 -5.00 2.93 10.40
N GLU A 4 -5.78 3.99 10.62
CA GLU A 4 -6.10 4.98 9.58
C GLU A 4 -4.86 5.77 9.12
N ASP A 5 -4.01 6.18 10.06
CA ASP A 5 -2.76 6.87 9.75
C ASP A 5 -1.80 5.98 8.93
N LEU A 6 -1.76 4.68 9.25
CA LEU A 6 -1.01 3.69 8.49
C LEU A 6 -1.56 3.54 7.06
N LYS A 7 -2.89 3.43 6.92
CA LYS A 7 -3.56 3.36 5.60
C LYS A 7 -3.26 4.62 4.78
N GLN A 8 -3.36 5.80 5.39
CA GLN A 8 -3.05 7.05 4.71
C GLN A 8 -1.59 7.07 4.23
N LYS A 9 -0.62 6.65 5.05
CA LYS A 9 0.79 6.59 4.65
C LYS A 9 1.08 5.56 3.56
N VAL A 10 0.40 4.41 3.60
CA VAL A 10 0.47 3.40 2.52
C VAL A 10 -0.02 4.01 1.21
N PHE A 11 -1.20 4.62 1.22
CA PHE A 11 -1.80 5.25 0.04
C PHE A 11 -0.89 6.37 -0.52
N ASP A 12 -0.44 7.28 0.35
CA ASP A 12 0.41 8.42 -0.03
C ASP A 12 1.72 7.95 -0.69
N MET A 13 2.36 6.90 -0.15
CA MET A 13 3.57 6.33 -0.77
C MET A 13 3.32 5.70 -2.14
N VAL A 14 2.18 5.05 -2.35
CA VAL A 14 1.83 4.48 -3.66
C VAL A 14 1.42 5.58 -4.64
N ALA A 15 0.69 6.60 -4.17
CA ALA A 15 0.24 7.74 -4.97
C ALA A 15 1.40 8.65 -5.41
N LEU A 16 2.35 8.92 -4.51
CA LEU A 16 3.59 9.64 -4.83
C LEU A 16 4.54 8.80 -5.68
N SER A 17 4.39 7.47 -5.66
CA SER A 17 5.13 6.60 -6.57
C SER A 17 4.52 6.60 -7.96
N HIS A 18 5.19 7.29 -8.88
CA HIS A 18 4.98 7.16 -10.31
C HIS A 18 5.31 5.77 -10.90
N LYS A 19 5.68 4.79 -10.07
CA LYS A 19 6.09 3.44 -10.49
C LYS A 19 5.31 2.39 -9.72
N LYS A 20 5.09 1.25 -10.38
CA LYS A 20 4.54 0.03 -9.78
C LYS A 20 5.35 -0.41 -8.58
N LEU A 21 4.81 -0.22 -7.37
CA LEU A 21 5.48 -0.61 -6.14
C LEU A 21 5.18 -2.05 -5.79
N LYS A 22 6.20 -2.82 -5.42
CA LYS A 22 5.98 -4.18 -4.91
C LYS A 22 5.43 -4.09 -3.49
N PRO A 23 4.31 -4.76 -3.17
CA PRO A 23 3.71 -4.74 -1.83
C PRO A 23 4.68 -5.25 -0.75
N GLY A 24 5.55 -6.20 -1.11
CA GLY A 24 6.59 -6.70 -0.21
C GLY A 24 7.70 -5.68 0.11
N ASP A 25 8.01 -4.79 -0.83
CA ASP A 25 9.02 -3.74 -0.65
C ASP A 25 8.43 -2.55 0.11
N LEU A 26 7.23 -2.11 -0.29
CA LEU A 26 6.44 -1.12 0.42
C LEU A 26 6.26 -1.50 1.90
N ALA A 27 5.87 -2.75 2.17
CA ALA A 27 5.70 -3.24 3.54
C ALA A 27 7.00 -3.22 4.34
N LYS A 28 8.15 -3.54 3.73
CA LYS A 28 9.45 -3.46 4.40
C LYS A 28 9.83 -2.01 4.72
N THR A 29 9.66 -1.11 3.76
CA THR A 29 10.02 0.31 3.88
C THR A 29 9.16 0.99 4.94
N LEU A 30 7.84 0.82 4.89
CA LEU A 30 6.92 1.38 5.88
C LEU A 30 7.10 0.76 7.26
N ALA A 31 7.26 -0.56 7.36
CA ALA A 31 7.56 -1.22 8.63
C ALA A 31 8.82 -0.65 9.30
N ARG A 32 9.88 -0.42 8.51
CA ARG A 32 11.13 0.16 9.02
C ARG A 32 11.01 1.65 9.35
N SER A 33 10.31 2.42 8.51
CA SER A 33 10.18 3.88 8.69
C SER A 33 9.25 4.25 9.84
N LEU A 34 8.20 3.46 10.07
CA LEU A 34 7.17 3.71 11.08
C LEU A 34 7.34 2.85 12.34
N GLY A 35 8.23 1.86 12.31
CA GLY A 35 8.43 0.92 13.41
C GLY A 35 7.26 -0.03 13.63
N VAL A 36 6.46 -0.31 12.59
CA VAL A 36 5.29 -1.20 12.64
C VAL A 36 5.58 -2.58 12.07
N ASP A 37 4.76 -3.57 12.37
CA ASP A 37 4.95 -4.91 11.81
C ASP A 37 4.56 -4.97 10.33
N LYS A 38 5.30 -5.75 9.54
CA LYS A 38 4.99 -5.94 8.10
C LYS A 38 3.59 -6.50 7.87
N LYS A 39 3.07 -7.29 8.82
CA LYS A 39 1.70 -7.82 8.76
C LYS A 39 0.68 -6.69 8.85
N GLU A 40 0.91 -5.69 9.68
CA GLU A 40 0.02 -4.54 9.79
C GLU A 40 0.01 -3.73 8.50
N VAL A 41 1.18 -3.49 7.91
CA VAL A 41 1.25 -2.79 6.61
C VAL A 41 0.54 -3.58 5.52
N LYS A 42 0.71 -4.91 5.46
CA LYS A 42 0.00 -5.76 4.51
C LYS A 42 -1.51 -5.77 4.72
N ALA A 43 -1.97 -5.75 5.98
CA ALA A 43 -3.39 -5.63 6.30
C ALA A 43 -3.95 -4.29 5.83
N ALA A 44 -3.22 -3.19 6.06
CA ALA A 44 -3.59 -1.86 5.57
C ALA A 44 -3.66 -1.78 4.04
N ILE A 45 -2.72 -2.40 3.33
CA ILE A 45 -2.74 -2.51 1.86
C ILE A 45 -3.99 -3.28 1.40
N ALA A 46 -4.30 -4.41 2.03
CA ALA A 46 -5.46 -5.23 1.70
C ALA A 46 -6.76 -4.45 1.91
N GLU A 47 -6.91 -3.78 3.06
CA GLU A 47 -8.06 -2.91 3.35
C GLU A 47 -8.20 -1.81 2.29
N LEU A 48 -7.13 -1.10 1.94
CA LEU A 48 -7.17 -0.08 0.90
C LEU A 48 -7.56 -0.65 -0.47
N THR A 49 -7.20 -1.90 -0.74
CA THR A 49 -7.59 -2.59 -1.97
C THR A 49 -9.07 -2.96 -1.95
N GLU A 50 -9.58 -3.45 -0.80
CA GLU A 50 -11.01 -3.72 -0.59
C GLU A 50 -11.86 -2.44 -0.62
N GLU A 51 -11.35 -1.32 -0.11
CA GLU A 51 -11.94 0.01 -0.19
C GLU A 51 -11.92 0.58 -1.62
N GLY A 52 -11.26 -0.08 -2.57
CA GLY A 52 -11.11 0.39 -3.95
C GLY A 52 -10.15 1.58 -4.09
N ARG A 53 -9.37 1.91 -3.05
CA ARG A 53 -8.36 2.98 -3.07
C ARG A 53 -7.03 2.56 -3.66
N LEU A 54 -6.73 1.26 -3.67
CA LEU A 54 -5.54 0.69 -4.29
C LEU A 54 -5.93 -0.49 -5.17
N ILE A 55 -5.15 -0.73 -6.21
CA ILE A 55 -5.26 -1.90 -7.07
C ILE A 55 -4.08 -2.81 -6.77
N TYR A 56 -4.39 -4.01 -6.28
CA TYR A 56 -3.41 -5.08 -6.15
C TYR A 56 -3.47 -5.95 -7.41
N THR A 57 -2.40 -5.95 -8.20
CA THR A 57 -2.30 -6.78 -9.41
C THR A 57 -1.26 -7.87 -9.23
N TYR A 58 -1.59 -9.07 -9.71
CA TYR A 58 -0.70 -10.22 -9.73
C TYR A 58 -0.65 -10.84 -11.13
N ALA A 59 0.49 -10.70 -11.81
CA ALA A 59 0.75 -11.35 -13.10
C ALA A 59 2.22 -11.82 -13.17
N GLY A 60 2.54 -12.85 -12.41
CA GLY A 60 3.93 -13.36 -12.23
C GLY A 60 4.79 -12.53 -11.28
N HIS A 61 4.48 -11.24 -11.14
CA HIS A 61 4.95 -10.36 -10.07
C HIS A 61 3.75 -9.64 -9.44
N SER A 62 3.84 -9.33 -8.14
CA SER A 62 2.85 -8.51 -7.45
C SER A 62 3.26 -7.05 -7.47
N TRP A 63 2.32 -6.16 -7.74
CA TRP A 63 2.51 -4.72 -7.58
C TRP A 63 1.22 -4.01 -7.17
N LEU A 64 1.40 -2.82 -6.59
CA LEU A 64 0.35 -1.90 -6.17
C LEU A 64 0.30 -0.72 -7.12
N GLU A 65 -0.92 -0.34 -7.49
CA GLU A 65 -1.24 0.83 -8.28
C GLU A 65 -2.32 1.64 -7.57
N VAL A 66 -2.30 2.96 -7.74
CA VAL A 66 -3.46 3.79 -7.39
C VAL A 66 -4.41 3.76 -8.59
N PRO A 67 -5.72 3.55 -8.39
CA PRO A 67 -6.68 3.70 -9.47
C PRO A 67 -6.57 5.11 -10.05
N ALA A 68 -6.43 5.20 -11.38
CA ALA A 68 -6.42 6.48 -12.08
C ALA A 68 -7.86 7.04 -12.07
N GLU A 69 -8.15 7.80 -11.02
CA GLU A 69 -9.40 8.50 -10.73
C GLU A 69 -10.64 7.65 -10.37
N PRO A 70 -11.41 8.08 -9.35
CA PRO A 70 -12.84 7.84 -9.29
C PRO A 70 -13.53 8.83 -10.24
N GLU A 71 -14.34 8.32 -11.17
CA GLU A 71 -15.32 9.12 -11.91
C GLU A 71 -16.34 9.79 -10.97
#